data_AF-A0A523LBV2-F1
#
_entry.id   AF-A0A523LBV2-F1
#
_cell.length_a   1.000
_cell.length_b   1.000
_cell.length_c   1.000
_cell.angle_alpha   90.00
_cell.angle_beta   90.00
_cell.angle_gamma   90.00
#
_symmetry.space_group_name_H-M   'P 1'
#
loop_
_entity.id
_entity.type
_entity.pdbx_description
1 polymer ?
#
loop_
_entity_poly.entity_id
_entity_poly.type
_entity_poly.pdbx_seq_one_letter_code
_entity_poly.pdbx_strand_id
1 'polypeptide(L)'
;MRHRRSRSHRDRHAVELNITAFMNLMVILVPFLLITAVFSQVAILELNLPTSPAESEESPNPELHLEIVVREASIDVGDRATGVLTRIDNTADGYNLVELRNYLKQVKLVFPDKIDATLLLEPDISYQVLVDVMDTVRVYERRDPERQTVAKLELFPEIAIGDAPLLN
;
A
#
# COMPACT_ATOMS: atom_id res chain seq x y z
N MET A 1 -51.91 -70.08 40.04
CA MET A 1 -52.61 -68.79 40.27
C MET A 1 -51.57 -67.69 40.46
N ARG A 2 -51.68 -66.59 39.70
CA ARG A 2 -51.37 -65.18 40.09
C ARG A 2 -49.93 -64.85 40.55
N HIS A 3 -49.22 -63.83 40.08
CA HIS A 3 -49.58 -62.63 39.31
C HIS A 3 -48.31 -62.08 38.64
N ARG A 4 -48.42 -61.67 37.37
CA ARG A 4 -47.57 -60.67 36.72
C ARG A 4 -47.47 -59.42 37.60
N ARG A 5 -46.27 -58.84 37.70
CA ARG A 5 -46.12 -57.37 37.71
C ARG A 5 -44.75 -56.97 37.15
N SER A 6 -44.81 -56.56 35.89
CA SER A 6 -43.83 -55.73 35.20
C SER A 6 -43.44 -54.53 36.06
N ARG A 7 -42.13 -54.37 36.29
CA ARG A 7 -41.52 -53.07 36.57
C ARG A 7 -40.44 -52.85 35.53
N SER A 8 -40.87 -52.36 34.37
CA SER A 8 -40.01 -51.63 33.43
C SER A 8 -39.48 -50.43 34.19
N HIS A 9 -38.23 -50.53 34.65
CA HIS A 9 -37.47 -49.38 35.09
C HIS A 9 -37.17 -48.56 33.85
N ARG A 10 -37.92 -47.47 33.74
CA ARG A 10 -37.72 -46.41 32.77
C ARG A 10 -36.35 -45.82 33.07
N ASP A 11 -35.34 -46.18 32.28
CA ASP A 11 -34.06 -45.51 32.22
C ASP A 11 -34.28 -44.07 31.77
N ARG A 12 -34.66 -43.23 32.73
CA ARG A 12 -34.45 -41.79 32.66
C ARG A 12 -32.98 -41.59 32.98
N HIS A 13 -32.12 -41.92 32.03
CA HIS A 13 -30.83 -41.25 31.95
C HIS A 13 -31.17 -39.77 31.80
N ALA A 14 -31.04 -39.03 32.91
CA ALA A 14 -30.80 -37.61 32.81
C ALA A 14 -29.64 -37.48 31.81
N VAL A 15 -29.91 -36.83 30.69
CA VAL A 15 -28.86 -36.43 29.76
C VAL A 15 -28.04 -35.43 30.56
N GLU A 16 -27.06 -35.92 31.32
CA GLU A 16 -26.03 -35.09 31.90
C GLU A 16 -25.38 -34.43 30.71
N LEU A 17 -25.68 -33.14 30.54
CA LEU A 17 -25.09 -32.34 29.48
C LEU A 17 -23.58 -32.54 29.64
N ASN A 18 -22.92 -33.14 28.65
CA ASN A 18 -21.49 -33.41 28.73
C ASN A 18 -20.76 -32.06 28.75
N ILE A 19 -20.56 -31.48 29.94
CA ILE A 19 -19.99 -30.14 30.12
C ILE A 19 -18.63 -30.07 29.45
N THR A 20 -17.84 -31.15 29.53
CA THR A 20 -16.58 -31.30 28.79
C THR A 20 -16.76 -31.22 27.28
N ALA A 21 -17.80 -31.84 26.72
CA ALA A 21 -18.08 -31.74 25.29
C ALA A 21 -18.51 -30.33 24.88
N PHE A 22 -19.28 -29.65 25.73
CA PHE A 22 -19.69 -28.26 25.50
C PHE A 22 -18.52 -27.27 25.62
N MET A 23 -17.64 -27.47 26.61
CA MET A 23 -16.40 -26.70 26.76
C MET A 23 -15.48 -26.89 25.56
N ASN A 24 -15.30 -28.13 25.09
CA ASN A 24 -14.51 -28.41 23.88
C ASN A 24 -15.10 -27.70 22.64
N LEU A 25 -16.43 -27.60 22.56
CA LEU A 25 -17.11 -26.85 21.50
C LEU A 25 -16.88 -25.33 21.63
N MET A 26 -16.88 -24.76 22.82
CA MET A 26 -16.54 -23.33 22.99
C MET A 26 -15.06 -23.04 22.66
N VAL A 27 -14.15 -23.90 23.09
CA VAL A 27 -12.70 -23.76 22.86
C VAL A 27 -12.34 -23.86 21.38
N ILE A 28 -13.06 -24.67 20.58
CA ILE A 28 -12.79 -24.78 19.14
C ILE A 28 -13.31 -23.58 18.34
N LEU A 29 -14.33 -22.87 18.85
CA LEU A 29 -14.92 -21.71 18.19
C LEU A 29 -14.03 -20.48 18.25
N VAL A 30 -13.28 -20.27 19.35
CA VAL A 30 -12.38 -19.11 19.50
C VAL A 30 -11.30 -19.04 18.41
N PRO A 31 -10.46 -20.07 18.19
CA PRO A 31 -9.45 -20.04 17.13
C PRO A 31 -10.09 -20.05 15.74
N PHE A 32 -11.26 -20.69 15.56
CA PHE A 32 -11.98 -20.68 14.29
C PHE A 32 -12.43 -19.25 13.92
N LEU A 33 -13.05 -18.53 14.85
CA LEU A 33 -13.46 -17.14 14.65
C LEU A 33 -12.26 -16.21 14.42
N LEU A 34 -11.17 -16.39 15.17
CA LEU A 34 -9.95 -15.62 14.99
C LEU A 34 -9.32 -15.85 13.60
N ILE A 35 -9.24 -17.09 13.12
CA ILE A 35 -8.72 -17.39 11.77
C ILE A 35 -9.61 -16.75 10.69
N THR A 36 -10.94 -16.75 10.85
CA THR A 36 -11.84 -16.09 9.88
C THR A 36 -11.77 -14.56 9.93
N ALA A 37 -11.43 -13.97 11.07
CA ALA A 37 -11.30 -12.52 11.22
C ALA A 37 -10.00 -11.97 10.61
N VAL A 38 -9.00 -12.83 10.36
CA VAL A 38 -7.63 -12.42 9.98
C VAL A 38 -7.44 -12.29 8.46
N PHE A 39 -8.49 -12.42 7.63
CA PHE A 39 -8.33 -12.32 6.18
C PHE A 39 -8.92 -11.05 5.53
N SER A 40 -7.95 -10.30 4.98
CA SER A 40 -7.95 -9.46 3.78
C SER A 40 -8.67 -8.11 3.82
N GLN A 41 -7.86 -7.06 4.02
CA GLN A 41 -8.11 -5.75 3.42
C GLN A 41 -7.97 -5.89 1.90
N VAL A 42 -9.08 -6.10 1.19
CA VAL A 42 -9.10 -5.95 -0.26
C VAL A 42 -9.02 -4.46 -0.54
N ALA A 43 -7.87 -3.96 -0.97
CA ALA A 43 -7.77 -2.61 -1.54
C ALA A 43 -8.52 -2.62 -2.87
N ILE A 44 -9.74 -2.08 -2.88
CA ILE A 44 -10.46 -1.78 -4.10
C ILE A 44 -9.80 -0.52 -4.68
N LEU A 45 -9.25 -0.63 -5.88
CA LEU A 45 -8.82 0.53 -6.64
C LEU A 45 -10.07 1.29 -7.09
N GLU A 46 -10.50 2.27 -6.29
CA GLU A 46 -11.51 3.23 -6.72
C GLU A 46 -10.84 4.27 -7.63
N LEU A 47 -11.10 4.12 -8.92
CA LEU A 47 -10.77 5.10 -9.94
C LEU A 47 -11.69 6.32 -9.72
N ASN A 48 -11.26 7.24 -8.83
CA ASN A 48 -11.94 8.50 -8.59
C ASN A 48 -11.73 9.43 -9.79
N LEU A 49 -12.61 9.29 -10.79
CA LEU A 49 -12.81 10.32 -11.80
C LEU A 49 -13.44 11.54 -11.11
N PRO A 50 -12.86 12.75 -11.20
CA PRO A 50 -13.38 13.89 -10.47
C PRO A 50 -14.73 14.32 -11.05
N THR A 51 -15.82 13.92 -10.40
CA THR A 51 -17.15 14.50 -10.61
C THR A 51 -17.59 15.24 -9.35
N SER A 52 -17.09 16.48 -9.21
CA SER A 52 -17.62 17.56 -8.35
C SER A 52 -17.76 17.31 -6.83
N PRO A 53 -17.72 18.38 -6.00
CA PRO A 53 -17.48 18.25 -4.58
C PRO A 53 -18.76 17.88 -3.85
N ALA A 54 -18.80 16.67 -3.31
CA ALA A 54 -19.66 16.32 -2.20
C ALA A 54 -18.77 15.78 -1.08
N GLU A 55 -18.75 16.53 0.01
CA GLU A 55 -18.36 16.18 1.38
C GLU A 55 -17.81 14.75 1.55
N SER A 56 -16.48 14.61 1.55
CA SER A 56 -15.82 13.36 1.87
C SER A 56 -15.39 13.37 3.34
N GLU A 57 -16.06 12.50 4.09
CA GLU A 57 -15.69 12.04 5.43
C GLU A 57 -14.21 11.68 5.51
N GLU A 58 -13.61 11.85 6.69
CA GLU A 58 -12.22 11.56 7.01
C GLU A 58 -11.87 10.09 6.73
N SER A 59 -11.39 9.81 5.52
CA SER A 59 -10.66 8.59 5.22
C SER A 59 -9.27 8.65 5.87
N PRO A 60 -8.80 7.57 6.53
CA PRO A 60 -7.43 7.50 7.03
C PRO A 60 -6.50 7.67 5.83
N ASN A 61 -5.58 8.62 5.95
CA ASN A 61 -4.67 9.12 4.90
C ASN A 61 -4.39 8.08 3.79
N PRO A 62 -4.80 8.33 2.52
CA PRO A 62 -4.54 7.37 1.44
C PRO A 62 -3.03 7.10 1.37
N GLU A 63 -2.65 5.85 1.56
CA GLU A 63 -1.26 5.43 1.53
C GLU A 63 -0.71 5.58 0.11
N LEU A 64 0.10 6.61 -0.12
CA LEU A 64 0.73 6.85 -1.41
C LEU A 64 1.82 5.81 -1.65
N HIS A 65 1.73 5.02 -2.72
CA HIS A 65 2.83 4.16 -3.18
C HIS A 65 3.54 4.81 -4.35
N LEU A 66 4.43 5.77 -4.06
CA LEU A 66 5.14 6.55 -5.07
C LEU A 66 5.93 5.66 -6.03
N GLU A 67 5.58 5.77 -7.30
CA GLU A 67 6.17 5.05 -8.42
C GLU A 67 6.66 6.03 -9.48
N ILE A 68 7.88 5.81 -9.96
CA ILE A 68 8.53 6.64 -10.97
C ILE A 68 8.93 5.71 -12.10
N VAL A 69 8.31 5.86 -13.26
CA VAL A 69 8.59 5.04 -14.44
C VAL A 69 9.40 5.85 -15.43
N VAL A 70 10.63 5.42 -15.69
CA VAL A 70 11.55 6.04 -16.64
C VAL A 70 11.40 5.34 -17.99
N ARG A 71 10.88 6.07 -18.97
CA ARG A 71 10.66 5.63 -20.34
C ARG A 71 11.55 6.39 -21.29
N GLU A 72 11.77 5.88 -22.50
CA GLU A 72 12.68 6.50 -23.47
C GLU A 72 12.38 8.00 -23.72
N ALA A 73 11.09 8.39 -23.76
CA ALA A 73 10.65 9.74 -24.09
C ALA A 73 10.16 10.58 -22.89
N SER A 74 9.90 9.96 -21.74
CA SER A 74 9.27 10.63 -20.61
C SER A 74 9.56 9.95 -19.27
N ILE A 75 9.33 10.69 -18.19
CA ILE A 75 9.27 10.15 -16.83
C ILE A 75 7.83 10.27 -16.36
N ASP A 76 7.20 9.13 -16.07
CA ASP A 76 5.87 9.09 -15.49
C ASP A 76 6.02 8.99 -13.97
N VAL A 77 5.40 9.91 -13.23
CA VAL A 77 5.34 9.84 -11.76
C VAL A 77 3.91 9.57 -11.36
N GLY A 78 3.72 8.56 -10.53
CA GLY A 78 2.41 8.08 -10.18
C GLY A 78 2.37 7.42 -8.82
N ASP A 79 1.23 6.82 -8.58
CA ASP A 79 0.97 5.98 -7.44
C ASP A 79 0.55 4.61 -7.95
N ARG A 80 1.09 3.56 -7.35
CA ARG A 80 0.78 2.19 -7.76
C ARG A 80 -0.71 1.89 -7.73
N ALA A 81 -1.46 2.51 -6.82
CA ALA A 81 -2.90 2.37 -6.78
C ALA A 81 -3.55 3.22 -7.88
N THR A 82 -3.40 4.54 -7.85
CA THR A 82 -4.18 5.45 -8.72
C THR A 82 -3.66 5.60 -10.16
N GLY A 83 -2.46 5.12 -10.45
CA GLY A 83 -1.81 5.19 -11.76
C GLY A 83 -0.97 6.45 -11.95
N VAL A 84 -0.74 6.83 -13.22
CA VAL A 84 0.11 7.98 -13.56
C VAL A 84 -0.56 9.28 -13.11
N LEU A 85 0.10 10.01 -12.22
CA LEU A 85 -0.36 11.30 -11.70
C LEU A 85 0.15 12.46 -12.54
N THR A 86 1.39 12.36 -13.02
CA THR A 86 1.99 13.32 -13.94
C THR A 86 2.92 12.62 -14.91
N ARG A 87 2.99 13.15 -16.12
CA ARG A 87 3.96 12.77 -17.14
C ARG A 87 4.88 13.96 -17.38
N ILE A 88 6.17 13.69 -17.34
CA ILE A 88 7.23 14.68 -17.52
C ILE A 88 7.96 14.32 -18.81
N ASP A 89 7.74 15.11 -19.85
CA ASP A 89 8.40 14.90 -21.13
C ASP A 89 9.89 15.28 -21.06
N ASN A 90 10.69 14.64 -21.91
CA ASN A 90 12.11 14.96 -22.03
C ASN A 90 12.31 16.39 -22.58
N THR A 91 13.42 17.01 -22.16
CA THR A 91 13.91 18.27 -22.74
C THR A 91 14.85 18.00 -23.91
N ALA A 92 15.29 19.07 -24.59
CA ALA A 92 16.28 18.97 -25.67
C ALA A 92 17.63 18.36 -25.22
N ASP A 93 17.96 18.46 -23.93
CA ASP A 93 19.20 17.96 -23.34
C ASP A 93 19.03 16.58 -22.68
N GLY A 94 17.85 15.96 -22.78
CA GLY A 94 17.52 14.66 -22.18
C GLY A 94 16.44 14.74 -21.10
N TYR A 95 16.46 13.81 -20.16
CA TYR A 95 15.45 13.68 -19.09
C TYR A 95 15.30 14.95 -18.27
N ASN A 96 14.06 15.39 -18.05
CA ASN A 96 13.76 16.61 -17.30
C ASN A 96 13.78 16.37 -15.78
N LEU A 97 14.99 16.19 -15.24
CA LEU A 97 15.21 15.94 -13.81
C LEU A 97 14.84 17.14 -12.93
N VAL A 98 14.88 18.36 -13.50
CA VAL A 98 14.50 19.58 -12.78
C VAL A 98 13.01 19.57 -12.47
N GLU A 99 12.19 19.25 -13.47
CA GLU A 99 10.75 19.14 -13.29
C GLU A 99 10.38 17.98 -12.37
N LEU A 100 11.03 16.82 -12.53
CA LEU A 100 10.86 15.68 -11.62
C LEU A 100 11.10 16.09 -10.17
N ARG A 101 12.22 16.76 -9.88
CA ARG A 101 12.54 17.23 -8.53
C ARG A 101 11.49 18.19 -7.97
N ASN A 102 11.02 19.11 -8.80
CA ASN A 102 10.01 20.08 -8.39
C ASN A 102 8.68 19.41 -8.05
N TYR A 103 8.28 18.42 -8.83
CA TYR A 103 7.10 17.62 -8.55
C TYR A 103 7.27 16.80 -7.26
N LEU A 104 8.38 16.10 -7.09
CA LEU A 104 8.65 15.30 -5.88
C LEU A 104 8.68 16.16 -4.60
N LYS A 105 9.14 17.41 -4.69
CA LYS A 105 9.05 18.36 -3.57
C LYS A 105 7.59 18.66 -3.21
N GLN A 106 6.70 18.81 -4.18
CA GLN A 106 5.27 19.02 -3.93
C GLN A 106 4.65 17.78 -3.28
N VAL A 107 4.99 16.59 -3.79
CA VAL A 107 4.54 15.31 -3.20
C VAL A 107 5.00 15.19 -1.74
N LYS A 108 6.27 15.51 -1.44
CA LYS A 108 6.82 15.48 -0.07
C LYS A 108 6.13 16.49 0.88
N LEU A 109 5.59 17.60 0.37
CA LEU A 109 4.81 18.54 1.20
C LEU A 109 3.46 17.96 1.60
N VAL A 110 2.85 17.14 0.74
CA VAL A 110 1.57 16.46 1.02
C VAL A 110 1.80 15.22 1.89
N PHE A 111 2.89 14.47 1.64
CA PHE A 111 3.26 13.24 2.35
C PHE A 111 4.63 13.39 3.05
N PRO A 112 4.72 14.15 4.15
CA PRO A 112 5.99 14.49 4.81
C PRO A 112 6.72 13.27 5.37
N ASP A 113 5.98 12.31 5.90
CA ASP A 113 6.55 11.12 6.56
C ASP A 113 6.98 10.02 5.59
N LYS A 114 6.65 10.17 4.29
CA LYS A 114 6.97 9.19 3.26
C LYS A 114 8.44 9.28 2.86
N ILE A 115 9.15 8.15 2.88
CA ILE A 115 10.60 8.10 2.58
C ILE A 115 10.96 7.11 1.47
N ASP A 116 10.03 6.26 1.07
CA ASP A 116 10.26 5.24 0.04
C ASP A 116 9.67 5.63 -1.33
N ALA A 117 10.30 5.14 -2.39
CA ALA A 117 9.85 5.29 -3.77
C ALA A 117 10.25 4.05 -4.58
N THR A 118 9.44 3.68 -5.57
CA THR A 118 9.76 2.62 -6.53
C THR A 118 10.16 3.24 -7.85
N LEU A 119 11.33 2.87 -8.36
CA LEU A 119 11.84 3.29 -9.65
C LEU A 119 11.75 2.14 -10.64
N LEU A 120 10.95 2.32 -11.68
CA LEU A 120 10.79 1.35 -12.75
C LEU A 120 11.44 1.87 -14.02
N LEU A 121 12.20 1.04 -14.72
CA LEU A 121 12.92 1.45 -15.93
C LEU A 121 12.57 0.57 -17.12
N GLU A 122 12.47 1.18 -18.29
CA GLU A 122 12.45 0.41 -19.54
C GLU A 122 13.82 -0.24 -19.80
N PRO A 123 13.87 -1.38 -20.54
CA PRO A 123 15.11 -2.14 -20.74
C PRO A 123 16.24 -1.36 -21.43
N ASP A 124 15.89 -0.39 -22.27
CA ASP A 124 16.85 0.38 -23.08
C ASP A 124 17.39 1.63 -22.37
N ILE A 125 17.02 1.85 -21.09
CA ILE A 125 17.49 2.99 -20.31
C ILE A 125 18.94 2.77 -19.86
N SER A 126 19.81 3.75 -20.15
CA SER A 126 21.22 3.68 -19.75
C SER A 126 21.40 3.71 -18.23
N TYR A 127 22.45 3.05 -17.74
CA TYR A 127 22.83 3.08 -16.32
C TYR A 127 23.07 4.50 -15.78
N GLN A 128 23.60 5.41 -16.60
CA GLN A 128 23.81 6.80 -16.16
C GLN A 128 22.49 7.49 -15.82
N VAL A 129 21.46 7.30 -16.65
CA VAL A 129 20.12 7.85 -16.42
C VAL A 129 19.53 7.31 -15.12
N LEU A 130 19.68 6.00 -14.85
CA LEU A 130 19.26 5.40 -13.59
C LEU A 130 19.87 6.12 -12.38
N VAL A 131 21.18 6.36 -12.42
CA VAL A 131 21.90 7.05 -11.33
C VAL A 131 21.42 8.49 -11.18
N ASP A 132 21.26 9.22 -12.29
CA ASP A 132 20.84 10.62 -12.26
C ASP A 132 19.40 10.79 -11.72
N VAL A 133 18.51 9.87 -12.08
CA VAL A 133 17.14 9.82 -11.54
C VAL A 133 17.19 9.45 -10.07
N MET A 134 17.95 8.43 -9.68
CA MET A 134 18.08 8.02 -8.27
C MET A 134 18.58 9.17 -7.39
N ASP A 135 19.59 9.92 -7.83
CA ASP A 135 20.11 11.07 -7.09
C ASP A 135 19.06 12.19 -6.97
N THR A 136 18.25 12.39 -8.02
CA THR A 136 17.16 13.37 -8.04
C THR A 136 16.02 13.01 -7.10
N VAL A 137 15.74 11.71 -6.92
CA VAL A 137 14.65 11.19 -6.08
C VAL A 137 15.02 11.19 -4.59
N ARG A 138 16.30 11.02 -4.25
CA ARG A 138 16.75 10.90 -2.86
C ARG A 138 16.76 12.21 -2.09
N VAL A 139 17.35 13.25 -2.67
CA VAL A 139 17.65 14.51 -1.97
C VAL A 139 17.49 15.71 -2.88
N TYR A 140 17.21 16.86 -2.27
CA TYR A 140 17.32 18.14 -2.95
C TYR A 140 18.15 19.13 -2.13
N GLU A 141 18.87 19.97 -2.85
CA GLU A 141 19.65 21.05 -2.26
C GLU A 141 18.78 22.29 -2.12
N ARG A 142 18.65 22.80 -0.89
CA ARG A 142 18.09 24.11 -0.60
C ARG A 142 19.23 25.02 -0.18
N ARG A 143 19.47 26.08 -0.96
CA ARG A 143 20.36 27.16 -0.55
C ARG A 143 19.65 27.97 0.54
N ASP A 144 20.26 28.04 1.71
CA ASP A 144 19.83 28.94 2.78
C ASP A 144 20.49 30.31 2.54
N PRO A 145 19.72 31.34 2.13
CA PRO A 145 20.26 32.66 1.83
C PRO A 145 20.78 33.38 3.09
N GLU A 146 20.33 33.01 4.29
CA GLU A 146 20.78 33.64 5.54
C GLU A 146 22.10 33.05 6.02
N ARG A 147 22.29 31.74 5.86
CA ARG A 147 23.49 31.03 6.34
C ARG A 147 24.61 30.91 5.31
N GLN A 148 24.36 31.27 4.05
CA GLN A 148 25.27 31.00 2.92
C GLN A 148 25.67 29.51 2.81
N THR A 149 24.84 28.61 3.34
CA THR A 149 25.08 27.17 3.29
C THR A 149 24.09 26.47 2.37
N VAL A 150 24.51 25.35 1.80
CA VAL A 150 23.63 24.45 1.06
C VAL A 150 23.18 23.36 2.02
N ALA A 151 21.89 23.35 2.35
CA ALA A 151 21.29 22.27 3.12
C ALA A 151 20.79 21.19 2.16
N LYS A 152 21.25 19.95 2.34
CA LYS A 152 20.68 18.78 1.68
C LYS A 152 19.45 18.33 2.47
N LEU A 153 18.29 18.39 1.84
CA LEU A 153 17.02 17.94 2.40
C LEU A 153 16.62 16.65 1.71
N GLU A 154 16.12 15.71 2.49
CA GLU A 154 15.63 14.44 1.96
C GLU A 154 14.32 14.58 1.19
N LEU A 155 14.16 13.71 0.21
CA LEU A 155 12.91 13.43 -0.50
C LEU A 155 12.51 11.99 -0.16
N PHE A 156 12.86 11.05 -1.04
CA PHE A 156 12.55 9.63 -0.92
C PHE A 156 13.84 8.79 -0.97
N PRO A 157 14.58 8.69 0.15
CA PRO A 157 15.87 8.00 0.18
C PRO A 157 15.79 6.48 -0.04
N GLU A 158 14.68 5.85 0.33
CA GLU A 158 14.49 4.40 0.25
C GLU A 158 13.96 4.01 -1.13
N ILE A 159 14.87 3.69 -2.05
CA ILE A 159 14.52 3.41 -3.45
C ILE A 159 14.55 1.91 -3.72
N ALA A 160 13.42 1.38 -4.17
CA ALA A 160 13.32 0.07 -4.81
C ALA A 160 13.46 0.23 -6.33
N ILE A 161 14.07 -0.76 -7.01
CA ILE A 161 14.26 -0.73 -8.46
C ILE A 161 13.58 -1.94 -9.09
N GLY A 162 12.92 -1.75 -10.23
CA GLY A 162 12.29 -2.81 -11.01
C GLY A 162 12.17 -2.48 -12.49
N ASP A 163 11.54 -3.38 -13.23
CA ASP A 163 11.30 -3.24 -14.66
C ASP A 163 9.98 -2.51 -14.91
N ALA A 164 9.99 -1.58 -15.87
CA ALA A 164 8.78 -0.89 -16.30
C ALA A 164 7.81 -1.84 -17.03
N PRO A 165 6.50 -1.74 -16.77
CA PRO A 165 5.52 -2.49 -17.53
C PRO A 165 5.52 -2.05 -18.99
N LEU A 166 5.48 -3.05 -19.88
CA LEU A 166 5.38 -2.83 -21.32
C LEU A 166 4.02 -2.19 -21.64
N LEU A 167 4.04 -1.11 -22.42
CA LEU A 167 2.83 -0.52 -22.98
C LEU A 167 2.37 -1.41 -24.13
N ASN A 168 1.18 -2.02 -24.01
CA ASN A 168 0.52 -2.75 -25.09
C ASN A 168 -0.19 -1.79 -26.05
#